data_AF-A0A2P5HIA3-F1
#
_entry.id   AF-A0A2P5HIA3-F1
#
_cell.length_a   1.000
_cell.length_b   1.000
_cell.length_c   1.000
_cell.angle_alpha   90.00
_cell.angle_beta   90.00
_cell.angle_gamma   90.00
#
_symmetry.space_group_name_H-M   'P 1'
#
loop_
_entity.id
_entity.type
_entity.pdbx_description
1 polymer ?
#
loop_
_entity_poly.entity_id
_entity_poly.type
_entity_poly.pdbx_seq_one_letter_code
_entity_poly.pdbx_strand_id
1 'polypeptide(L)'
;MRMRAEEMEAYNGGSGHYSKQDVKEAAKDVKSWLHGVIQVAVVTILYAQYMVIPVNIWGAIVYGVGAMLSDKYKKRFLPLVVCAPFGITGYAILLCKVSPAAQYLATYLIATACFLCTGGNIAWLSGNCAPDGKRAASLGILLTLTNIGGVVSGQIYQTNAAPEFALGHAWSLGCLVFAWLGWWAVRWIYLRRQAGKDKAASEGVGTIPGIHTDRSRNFKYMI
;
A
#
# COMPACT_ATOMS: atom_id res chain seq x y z
N MET A 1 -30.34 -13.61 -11.63
CA MET A 1 -29.32 -12.54 -11.59
C MET A 1 -29.66 -11.36 -12.48
N ARG A 2 -30.09 -11.56 -13.74
CA ARG A 2 -30.51 -10.46 -14.62
C ARG A 2 -31.61 -9.56 -14.06
N MET A 3 -32.71 -10.11 -13.52
CA MET A 3 -33.76 -9.27 -12.90
C MET A 3 -33.26 -8.39 -11.74
N ARG A 4 -32.37 -8.92 -10.88
CA ARG A 4 -31.79 -8.11 -9.79
C ARG A 4 -30.84 -7.03 -10.32
N ALA A 5 -30.19 -7.26 -11.46
CA ALA A 5 -29.37 -6.22 -12.08
C ALA A 5 -30.25 -5.11 -12.68
N GLU A 6 -31.35 -5.47 -13.33
CA GLU A 6 -32.34 -4.54 -13.89
C GLU A 6 -33.01 -3.69 -12.80
N GLU A 7 -33.39 -4.31 -11.67
CA GLU A 7 -33.91 -3.59 -10.51
C GLU A 7 -32.87 -2.63 -9.92
N MET A 8 -31.61 -3.06 -9.78
CA MET A 8 -30.54 -2.21 -9.25
C MET A 8 -30.17 -1.05 -10.19
N GLU A 9 -30.26 -1.25 -11.51
CA GLU A 9 -30.12 -0.16 -12.50
C GLU A 9 -31.26 0.84 -12.39
N ALA A 10 -32.50 0.37 -12.16
CA ALA A 10 -33.64 1.23 -11.89
C ALA A 10 -33.47 2.04 -10.60
N TYR A 11 -32.89 1.45 -9.54
CA TYR A 11 -32.58 2.15 -8.29
C TYR A 11 -31.45 3.19 -8.45
N ASN A 12 -30.48 2.95 -9.32
CA ASN A 12 -29.35 3.87 -9.56
C ASN A 12 -29.67 5.02 -10.53
N GLY A 13 -30.89 5.09 -11.07
CA GLY A 13 -31.32 6.14 -12.00
C GLY A 13 -30.51 6.22 -13.30
N GLY A 14 -29.75 5.18 -13.65
CA GLY A 14 -28.93 5.11 -14.87
C GLY A 14 -27.68 6.00 -14.92
N SER A 15 -27.47 6.90 -13.95
CA SER A 15 -26.23 7.67 -13.83
C SER A 15 -25.28 6.94 -12.89
N GLY A 16 -24.23 6.30 -13.41
CA GLY A 16 -23.20 5.62 -12.61
C GLY A 16 -22.33 6.53 -11.72
N HIS A 17 -22.87 7.65 -11.24
CA HIS A 17 -22.22 8.63 -10.40
C HIS A 17 -22.72 8.50 -8.95
N TYR A 18 -21.84 8.04 -8.07
CA TYR A 18 -22.08 7.98 -6.62
C TYR A 18 -21.96 9.37 -6.00
N SER A 19 -22.98 9.80 -5.25
CA SER A 19 -23.03 11.07 -4.55
C SER A 19 -22.51 10.96 -3.11
N LYS A 20 -22.09 12.09 -2.52
CA LYS A 20 -21.74 12.18 -1.09
C LYS A 20 -22.94 11.83 -0.18
N GLN A 21 -24.16 11.95 -0.72
CA GLN A 21 -25.38 11.60 -0.01
C GLN A 21 -25.52 10.10 0.18
N ASP A 22 -25.18 9.30 -0.84
CA ASP A 22 -25.22 7.84 -0.78
C ASP A 22 -24.24 7.29 0.26
N VAL A 23 -23.05 7.92 0.36
CA VAL A 23 -22.07 7.60 1.41
C VAL A 23 -22.63 7.91 2.81
N LYS A 24 -23.37 9.02 2.94
CA LYS A 24 -23.99 9.42 4.22
C LYS A 24 -25.16 8.50 4.59
N GLU A 25 -25.90 8.00 3.61
CA GLU A 25 -26.98 7.03 3.81
C GLU A 25 -26.42 5.65 4.18
N ALA A 26 -25.38 5.18 3.47
CA ALA A 26 -24.67 3.95 3.82
C ALA A 26 -24.08 4.01 5.25
N ALA A 27 -23.49 5.15 5.63
CA ALA A 27 -22.95 5.35 6.98
C ALA A 27 -24.02 5.38 8.08
N LYS A 28 -25.28 5.68 7.74
CA LYS A 28 -26.41 5.64 8.67
C LYS A 28 -27.13 4.28 8.67
N ASP A 29 -26.85 3.41 7.71
CA ASP A 29 -27.54 2.12 7.61
C ASP A 29 -27.02 1.14 8.66
N VAL A 30 -27.87 0.88 9.66
CA VAL A 30 -27.62 -0.09 10.73
C VAL A 30 -27.28 -1.47 10.18
N LYS A 31 -27.84 -1.89 9.04
CA LYS A 31 -27.55 -3.21 8.45
C LYS A 31 -26.09 -3.33 8.01
N SER A 32 -25.53 -2.25 7.47
CA SER A 32 -24.11 -2.19 7.07
C SER A 32 -23.20 -2.36 8.29
N TRP A 33 -23.54 -1.70 9.41
CA TRP A 33 -22.81 -1.85 10.67
C TRP A 33 -22.96 -3.24 11.27
N LEU A 34 -24.17 -3.81 11.25
CA LEU A 34 -24.44 -5.13 11.81
C LEU A 34 -23.67 -6.22 11.07
N HIS A 35 -23.64 -6.18 9.73
CA HIS A 35 -22.82 -7.09 8.93
C HIS A 35 -21.33 -6.87 9.19
N GLY A 36 -20.86 -5.63 9.35
CA GLY A 36 -19.49 -5.34 9.75
C GLY A 36 -19.14 -5.98 11.11
N VAL A 37 -20.02 -5.86 12.10
CA VAL A 37 -19.82 -6.45 13.44
C VAL A 37 -19.85 -7.97 13.40
N ILE A 38 -20.76 -8.58 12.64
CA ILE A 38 -20.81 -10.04 12.46
C ILE A 38 -19.51 -10.53 11.79
N GLN A 39 -19.06 -9.85 10.74
CA GLN A 39 -17.82 -10.19 10.04
C GLN A 39 -16.62 -10.09 10.98
N VAL A 40 -16.56 -9.03 11.81
CA VAL A 40 -15.53 -8.89 12.84
C VAL A 40 -15.63 -10.06 13.82
N ALA A 41 -16.79 -10.31 14.43
CA ALA A 41 -17.01 -11.36 15.42
C ALA A 41 -16.65 -12.77 14.93
N VAL A 42 -16.96 -13.10 13.67
CA VAL A 42 -16.61 -14.39 13.05
C VAL A 42 -15.09 -14.53 12.86
N VAL A 43 -14.36 -13.43 12.66
CA VAL A 43 -12.89 -13.42 12.52
C VAL A 43 -12.19 -13.33 13.91
N THR A 44 -12.94 -13.11 14.98
CA THR A 44 -12.45 -12.93 16.37
C THR A 44 -12.27 -14.24 17.12
N ILE A 45 -11.28 -15.07 16.74
CA ILE A 45 -10.70 -15.98 17.74
C ILE A 45 -9.90 -15.10 18.71
N LEU A 46 -10.52 -14.76 19.84
CA LEU A 46 -10.16 -13.67 20.77
C LEU A 46 -8.66 -13.53 21.07
N TYR A 47 -7.95 -14.64 21.30
CA TYR A 47 -6.53 -14.62 21.69
C TYR A 47 -5.60 -14.02 20.63
N ALA A 48 -5.82 -14.30 19.35
CA ALA A 48 -4.97 -13.75 18.29
C ALA A 48 -5.19 -12.25 18.11
N GLN A 49 -6.46 -11.80 18.20
CA GLN A 49 -6.80 -10.38 18.06
C GLN A 49 -6.25 -9.54 19.22
N TYR A 50 -6.26 -10.04 20.45
CA TYR A 50 -5.68 -9.33 21.60
C TYR A 50 -4.19 -9.02 21.44
N MET A 51 -3.41 -9.94 20.85
CA MET A 51 -1.98 -9.71 20.60
C MET A 51 -1.72 -8.81 19.39
N VAL A 52 -2.65 -8.77 18.43
CA VAL A 52 -2.51 -7.97 17.20
C VAL A 52 -2.90 -6.51 17.40
N ILE A 53 -3.83 -6.20 18.33
CA ILE A 53 -4.27 -4.83 18.61
C ILE A 53 -3.09 -3.89 18.96
N PRO A 54 -2.19 -4.20 19.92
CA PRO A 54 -1.07 -3.32 20.25
C PRO A 54 -0.11 -3.09 19.09
N VAL A 55 0.13 -4.13 18.29
CA VAL A 55 1.00 -4.06 17.09
C VAL A 55 0.41 -3.12 16.04
N ASN A 56 -0.91 -3.15 15.84
CA ASN A 56 -1.59 -2.25 14.92
C ASN A 56 -1.63 -0.80 15.41
N ILE A 57 -1.84 -0.58 16.71
CA ILE A 57 -1.77 0.77 17.31
C ILE A 57 -0.37 1.34 17.11
N TRP A 58 0.67 0.54 17.37
CA TRP A 58 2.04 0.92 17.09
C TRP A 58 2.24 1.27 15.62
N GLY A 59 1.80 0.41 14.70
CA GLY A 59 1.84 0.67 13.26
C GLY A 59 1.18 1.98 12.87
N ALA A 60 0.01 2.30 13.44
CA ALA A 60 -0.70 3.56 13.18
C ALA A 60 0.07 4.79 13.70
N ILE A 61 0.67 4.72 14.89
CA ILE A 61 1.49 5.81 15.46
C ILE A 61 2.71 6.05 14.57
N VAL A 62 3.46 4.99 14.24
CA VAL A 62 4.64 5.11 13.38
C VAL A 62 4.23 5.65 12.01
N TYR A 63 3.11 5.19 11.45
CA TYR A 63 2.60 5.71 10.18
C TYR A 63 2.28 7.20 10.22
N GLY A 64 1.58 7.66 11.26
CA GLY A 64 1.27 9.08 11.44
C GLY A 64 2.53 9.92 11.54
N VAL A 65 3.48 9.52 12.38
CA VAL A 65 4.77 10.22 12.53
C VAL A 65 5.56 10.20 11.22
N GLY A 66 5.63 9.04 10.56
CA GLY A 66 6.33 8.86 9.29
C GLY A 66 5.73 9.70 8.16
N ALA A 67 4.40 9.80 8.09
CA ALA A 67 3.70 10.64 7.12
C ALA A 67 4.00 12.13 7.37
N MET A 68 3.89 12.60 8.62
CA MET A 68 4.23 13.97 9.00
C MET A 68 5.69 14.32 8.65
N LEU A 69 6.60 13.39 8.94
CA LEU A 69 8.02 13.56 8.67
C LEU A 69 8.31 13.59 7.16
N SER A 70 7.69 12.68 6.41
CA SER A 70 7.77 12.60 4.95
C SER A 70 7.28 13.89 4.28
N ASP A 71 6.15 14.42 4.74
CA ASP A 71 5.58 15.66 4.19
C ASP A 71 6.43 16.88 4.56
N LYS A 72 7.00 16.94 5.78
CA LYS A 72 7.90 18.02 6.21
C LYS A 72 9.18 18.07 5.38
N TYR A 73 9.80 16.92 5.09
CA TYR A 73 11.06 16.87 4.35
C TYR A 73 10.91 16.87 2.82
N LYS A 74 9.69 16.74 2.30
CA LYS A 74 9.39 16.64 0.85
C LYS A 74 10.20 15.55 0.11
N LYS A 75 10.82 14.63 0.85
CA LYS A 75 11.65 13.53 0.37
C LYS A 75 10.92 12.23 0.67
N ARG A 76 9.95 11.90 -0.20
CA ARG A 76 9.05 10.74 -0.01
C ARG A 76 9.76 9.40 -0.10
N PHE A 77 10.95 9.33 -0.71
CA PHE A 77 11.73 8.09 -0.87
C PHE A 77 12.48 7.64 0.40
N LEU A 78 12.96 8.59 1.21
CA LEU A 78 13.80 8.28 2.38
C LEU A 78 13.09 7.37 3.40
N PRO A 79 11.82 7.64 3.76
CA PRO A 79 11.09 6.78 4.70
C PRO A 79 10.91 5.35 4.19
N LEU A 80 10.66 5.13 2.89
CA LEU A 80 10.49 3.77 2.35
C LEU A 80 11.79 2.95 2.47
N VAL A 81 12.92 3.55 2.09
CA VAL A 81 14.20 2.83 2.07
C VAL A 81 14.73 2.53 3.46
N VAL A 82 14.53 3.44 4.40
CA VAL A 82 14.97 3.26 5.78
C VAL A 82 14.09 2.25 6.51
N CYS A 83 12.79 2.17 6.20
CA CYS A 83 11.87 1.27 6.89
C CYS A 83 11.91 -0.18 6.41
N ALA A 84 12.26 -0.45 5.14
CA ALA A 84 12.29 -1.81 4.62
C ALA A 84 13.26 -2.76 5.36
N PRO A 85 14.51 -2.35 5.71
CA PRO A 85 15.41 -3.15 6.52
C PRO A 85 14.85 -3.61 7.87
N PHE A 86 14.01 -2.79 8.52
CA PHE A 86 13.36 -3.18 9.78
C PHE A 86 12.40 -4.36 9.57
N GLY A 87 11.64 -4.35 8.48
CA GLY A 87 10.77 -5.47 8.11
C GLY A 87 11.55 -6.72 7.71
N ILE A 88 12.66 -6.57 6.97
CA ILE A 88 13.54 -7.69 6.61
C ILE A 88 14.12 -8.33 7.87
N THR A 89 14.57 -7.50 8.83
CA THR A 89 15.08 -7.97 10.12
C THR A 89 14.01 -8.69 10.92
N GLY A 90 12.77 -8.16 10.95
CA GLY A 90 11.65 -8.81 11.62
C GLY A 90 11.32 -10.19 11.04
N TYR A 91 11.24 -10.32 9.71
CA TYR A 91 11.01 -11.63 9.10
C TYR A 91 12.21 -12.58 9.25
N ALA A 92 13.44 -12.07 9.27
CA ALA A 92 14.63 -12.88 9.55
C ALA A 92 14.62 -13.43 10.99
N ILE A 93 14.17 -12.65 11.97
CA ILE A 93 14.00 -13.10 13.36
C ILE A 93 12.92 -14.19 13.45
N LEU A 94 11.81 -14.07 12.72
CA LEU A 94 10.74 -15.08 12.69
C LEU A 94 11.17 -16.41 12.04
N LEU A 95 12.16 -16.39 11.15
CA LEU A 95 12.74 -17.60 10.55
C LEU A 95 13.70 -18.34 11.51
N CYS A 96 14.21 -17.65 12.52
CA CYS A 96 15.09 -18.23 13.53
C CYS A 96 14.27 -18.83 14.68
N LYS A 97 14.81 -19.90 15.29
CA LYS A 97 14.25 -20.47 16.53
C LYS A 97 14.58 -19.56 17.70
N VAL A 98 13.68 -18.62 17.99
CA VAL A 98 13.82 -17.62 19.06
C VAL A 98 12.68 -17.74 20.08
N SER A 99 12.83 -17.08 21.23
CA SER A 99 11.80 -17.09 22.27
C SER A 99 10.49 -16.45 21.78
N PRO A 100 9.32 -16.82 22.35
CA PRO A 100 8.04 -16.22 21.99
C PRO A 100 8.02 -14.69 22.14
N ALA A 101 8.75 -14.16 23.12
CA ALA A 101 8.90 -12.71 23.30
C ALA A 101 9.64 -12.05 22.13
N ALA A 102 10.69 -12.69 21.61
CA ALA A 102 11.43 -12.20 20.45
C ALA A 102 10.59 -12.28 19.16
N GLN A 103 9.79 -13.34 18.99
CA GLN A 103 8.83 -13.44 17.88
C GLN A 103 7.80 -12.32 17.95
N TYR A 104 7.29 -12.02 19.15
CA TYR A 104 6.33 -10.93 19.32
C TYR A 104 6.97 -9.57 18.99
N LEU A 105 8.18 -9.27 19.46
CA LEU A 105 8.90 -8.05 19.08
C LEU A 105 9.16 -7.96 17.57
N ALA A 106 9.44 -9.09 16.90
CA ALA A 106 9.61 -9.12 15.45
C ALA A 106 8.35 -8.65 14.71
N THR A 107 7.14 -8.92 15.24
CA THR A 107 5.89 -8.42 14.65
C THR A 107 5.77 -6.89 14.68
N TYR A 108 6.31 -6.21 15.70
CA TYR A 108 6.35 -4.73 15.75
C TYR A 108 7.28 -4.15 14.68
N LEU A 109 8.42 -4.80 14.43
CA LEU A 109 9.35 -4.41 13.37
C LEU A 109 8.73 -4.57 11.98
N ILE A 110 8.03 -5.70 11.77
CA ILE A 110 7.31 -5.98 10.53
C ILE A 110 6.17 -4.97 10.33
N ALA A 111 5.39 -4.68 11.37
CA ALA A 111 4.31 -3.70 11.31
C ALA A 111 4.83 -2.31 10.93
N THR A 112 5.92 -1.86 11.57
CA THR A 112 6.59 -0.59 11.26
C THR A 112 6.91 -0.49 9.76
N ALA A 113 7.51 -1.54 9.17
CA ALA A 113 7.81 -1.55 7.75
C ALA A 113 6.55 -1.59 6.88
N CYS A 114 5.58 -2.45 7.22
CA CYS A 114 4.36 -2.66 6.43
C CYS A 114 3.54 -1.38 6.29
N PHE A 115 3.28 -0.68 7.39
CA PHE A 115 2.47 0.53 7.38
C PHE A 115 3.16 1.68 6.63
N LEU A 116 4.46 1.93 6.88
CA LEU A 116 5.18 3.04 6.23
C LEU A 116 5.44 2.79 4.75
N CYS A 117 5.83 1.56 4.39
CA CYS A 117 6.13 1.24 3.00
C CYS A 117 4.87 1.28 2.13
N THR A 118 3.73 0.80 2.63
CA THR A 118 2.49 0.75 1.86
C THR A 118 1.99 2.15 1.53
N GLY A 119 1.78 3.00 2.55
CA GLY A 119 1.32 4.36 2.31
C GLY A 119 2.36 5.24 1.60
N GLY A 120 3.65 5.05 1.91
CA GLY A 120 4.74 5.72 1.22
C GLY A 120 4.78 5.42 -0.27
N ASN A 121 4.60 4.15 -0.67
CA ASN A 121 4.61 3.75 -2.07
C ASN A 121 3.44 4.35 -2.85
N ILE A 122 2.24 4.37 -2.25
CA ILE A 122 1.06 5.00 -2.83
C ILE A 122 1.30 6.51 -3.01
N ALA A 123 1.81 7.18 -1.98
CA ALA A 123 2.10 8.62 -2.03
C ALA A 123 3.20 8.97 -3.05
N TRP A 124 4.18 8.09 -3.23
CA TRP A 124 5.26 8.27 -4.19
C TRP A 124 4.80 8.03 -5.63
N LEU A 125 3.98 7.01 -5.89
CA LEU A 125 3.38 6.76 -7.20
C LEU A 125 2.43 7.89 -7.61
N SER A 126 1.49 8.26 -6.72
CA SER A 126 0.53 9.34 -6.96
C SER A 126 1.23 10.65 -7.31
N GLY A 127 2.32 10.95 -6.62
CA GLY A 127 3.10 12.15 -6.83
C GLY A 127 3.94 12.19 -8.12
N ASN A 128 4.22 11.03 -8.71
CA ASN A 128 5.05 10.89 -9.92
C ASN A 128 4.23 10.60 -11.19
N CYS A 129 2.90 10.61 -11.09
CA CYS A 129 2.00 10.42 -12.22
C CYS A 129 1.18 11.69 -12.52
N ALA A 130 1.27 12.14 -13.77
CA ALA A 130 0.44 13.17 -14.37
C ALA A 130 0.05 12.74 -15.80
N PRO A 131 -1.14 13.05 -16.33
CA PRO A 131 -2.26 13.82 -15.74
C PRO A 131 -3.13 13.02 -14.75
N ASP A 132 -4.14 13.65 -14.14
CA ASP A 132 -4.99 13.05 -13.10
C ASP A 132 -5.66 11.73 -13.50
N GLY A 133 -6.13 11.60 -14.74
CA GLY A 133 -6.70 10.34 -15.24
C GLY A 133 -5.69 9.18 -15.21
N LYS A 134 -4.43 9.44 -15.61
CA LYS A 134 -3.35 8.46 -15.53
C LYS A 134 -2.98 8.14 -14.08
N ARG A 135 -2.99 9.14 -13.21
CA ARG A 135 -2.74 8.97 -11.77
C ARG A 135 -3.79 8.07 -11.13
N ALA A 136 -5.07 8.33 -11.37
CA ALA A 136 -6.17 7.50 -10.88
C ALA A 136 -6.09 6.07 -11.41
N ALA A 137 -5.86 5.88 -12.72
CA ALA A 137 -5.68 4.55 -13.31
C ALA A 137 -4.47 3.80 -12.71
N SER A 138 -3.34 4.48 -12.51
CA SER A 138 -2.14 3.88 -11.93
C SER A 138 -2.35 3.44 -10.48
N LEU A 139 -3.05 4.26 -9.69
CA LEU A 139 -3.44 3.91 -8.31
C LEU A 139 -4.44 2.75 -8.27
N GLY A 140 -5.40 2.72 -9.21
CA GLY A 140 -6.32 1.59 -9.38
C GLY A 140 -5.59 0.28 -9.64
N ILE A 141 -4.67 0.26 -10.61
CA ILE A 141 -3.84 -0.91 -10.91
C ILE A 141 -3.03 -1.36 -9.68
N LEU A 142 -2.40 -0.41 -8.97
CA LEU A 142 -1.65 -0.70 -7.75
C LEU A 142 -2.53 -1.36 -6.67
N LEU A 143 -3.73 -0.83 -6.43
CA LEU A 143 -4.66 -1.36 -5.43
C LEU A 143 -5.21 -2.74 -5.85
N THR A 144 -5.50 -2.97 -7.13
CA THR A 144 -5.92 -4.28 -7.63
C THR A 144 -4.84 -5.33 -7.41
N LEU A 145 -3.58 -5.03 -7.74
CA LEU A 145 -2.45 -5.93 -7.49
C LEU A 145 -2.24 -6.18 -5.99
N THR A 146 -2.48 -5.17 -5.15
CA THR A 146 -2.40 -5.31 -3.69
C THR A 146 -3.44 -6.31 -3.17
N ASN A 147 -4.67 -6.27 -3.68
CA ASN A 147 -5.71 -7.24 -3.32
C ASN A 147 -5.36 -8.66 -3.77
N ILE A 148 -4.78 -8.84 -4.97
CA ILE A 148 -4.29 -10.15 -5.43
C ILE A 148 -3.20 -10.67 -4.49
N GLY A 149 -2.29 -9.80 -4.03
CA GLY A 149 -1.27 -10.16 -3.03
C GLY A 149 -1.87 -10.70 -1.73
N GLY A 150 -3.00 -10.15 -1.28
CA GLY A 150 -3.74 -10.64 -0.11
C GLY A 150 -4.36 -12.03 -0.30
N VAL A 151 -4.83 -12.35 -1.51
CA VAL A 151 -5.31 -13.71 -1.84
C VAL A 151 -4.16 -14.70 -1.79
N VAL A 152 -3.01 -14.34 -2.36
CA VAL A 152 -1.82 -15.19 -2.40
C VAL A 152 -1.26 -15.41 -0.99
N SER A 153 -1.21 -14.38 -0.14
CA SER A 153 -0.70 -14.52 1.23
C SER A 153 -1.52 -15.51 2.06
N GLY A 154 -2.84 -15.53 1.89
CA GLY A 154 -3.71 -16.49 2.58
C GLY A 154 -3.47 -17.95 2.19
N GLN A 155 -2.92 -18.22 1.00
CA GLN A 155 -2.62 -19.58 0.55
C GLN A 155 -1.22 -20.08 0.98
N ILE A 156 -0.30 -19.16 1.25
CA ILE A 156 1.09 -19.50 1.60
C ILE A 156 1.19 -19.94 3.07
N TYR A 157 0.41 -19.33 3.97
CA TYR A 157 0.37 -19.71 5.38
C TYR A 157 -0.56 -20.91 5.59
N GLN A 158 -0.06 -22.09 5.23
CA GLN A 158 -0.81 -23.34 5.39
C GLN A 158 -0.78 -23.85 6.83
N THR A 159 -1.92 -24.31 7.34
CA THR A 159 -2.06 -24.88 8.69
C THR A 159 -1.15 -26.10 8.92
N ASN A 160 -0.83 -26.84 7.84
CA ASN A 160 0.07 -28.00 7.90
C ASN A 160 1.54 -27.63 8.21
N ALA A 161 1.91 -26.35 8.05
CA ALA A 161 3.25 -25.85 8.35
C ALA A 161 3.33 -25.16 9.73
N ALA A 162 2.28 -25.25 10.54
CA ALA A 162 2.31 -24.81 11.93
C ALA A 162 3.28 -25.66 12.76
N PRO A 163 3.95 -25.11 13.78
CA PRO A 163 3.85 -23.74 14.30
C PRO A 163 4.89 -22.76 13.72
N GLU A 164 5.88 -23.24 12.94
CA GLU A 164 7.02 -22.41 12.50
C GLU A 164 6.73 -21.58 11.24
N PHE A 165 5.74 -21.97 10.41
CA PHE A 165 5.33 -21.26 9.19
C PHE A 165 6.50 -20.77 8.30
N ALA A 166 7.60 -21.53 8.28
CA ALA A 166 8.86 -21.09 7.68
C ALA A 166 8.73 -20.72 6.19
N LEU A 167 7.90 -21.46 5.43
CA LEU A 167 7.61 -21.16 4.02
C LEU A 167 6.99 -19.77 3.86
N GLY A 168 6.01 -19.42 4.71
CA GLY A 168 5.34 -18.12 4.67
C GLY A 168 6.27 -16.99 5.05
N HIS A 169 7.04 -17.15 6.12
CA HIS A 169 8.01 -16.15 6.54
C HIS A 169 9.12 -15.94 5.49
N ALA A 170 9.63 -17.01 4.88
CA ALA A 170 10.65 -16.94 3.84
C ALA A 170 10.11 -16.27 2.56
N TRP A 171 8.88 -16.60 2.17
CA TRP A 171 8.23 -15.95 1.02
C TRP A 171 8.02 -14.46 1.25
N SER A 172 7.46 -14.09 2.41
CA SER A 172 7.25 -12.68 2.78
C SER A 172 8.57 -11.90 2.84
N LEU A 173 9.64 -12.50 3.37
CA LEU A 173 10.98 -11.93 3.36
C LEU A 173 11.47 -11.70 1.92
N GLY A 174 11.38 -12.71 1.06
CA GLY A 174 11.79 -12.63 -0.34
C GLY A 174 11.04 -11.54 -1.11
N CYS A 175 9.72 -11.45 -0.94
CA CYS A 175 8.91 -10.39 -1.52
C CYS A 175 9.31 -9.00 -1.02
N LEU A 176 9.62 -8.85 0.28
CA LEU A 176 10.03 -7.57 0.85
C LEU A 176 11.41 -7.12 0.34
N VAL A 177 12.37 -8.05 0.22
CA VAL A 177 13.68 -7.77 -0.39
C VAL A 177 13.53 -7.39 -1.85
N PHE A 178 12.71 -8.13 -2.60
CA PHE A 178 12.41 -7.80 -4.00
C PHE A 178 11.78 -6.41 -4.15
N ALA A 179 10.80 -6.07 -3.30
CA ALA A 179 10.18 -4.75 -3.28
C ALA A 179 11.19 -3.65 -2.97
N TRP A 180 12.09 -3.88 -2.00
CA TRP A 180 13.13 -2.93 -1.63
C TRP A 180 14.10 -2.65 -2.79
N LEU A 181 14.56 -3.69 -3.48
CA LEU A 181 15.37 -3.55 -4.70
C LEU A 181 14.58 -2.87 -5.83
N GLY A 182 13.29 -3.18 -5.95
CA GLY A 182 12.38 -2.56 -6.90
C GLY A 182 12.26 -1.04 -6.69
N TRP A 183 12.16 -0.56 -5.46
CA TRP A 183 12.14 0.87 -5.17
C TRP A 183 13.43 1.58 -5.58
N TRP A 184 14.59 0.95 -5.37
CA TRP A 184 15.87 1.47 -5.88
C TRP A 184 15.91 1.54 -7.40
N ALA A 185 15.40 0.51 -8.08
CA ALA A 185 15.31 0.49 -9.55
C ALA A 185 14.37 1.60 -10.06
N VAL A 186 13.21 1.80 -9.43
CA VAL A 186 12.27 2.89 -9.78
C VAL A 186 12.92 4.25 -9.57
N ARG A 187 13.64 4.46 -8.48
CA ARG A 187 14.38 5.70 -8.23
C ARG A 187 15.43 5.95 -9.31
N TRP A 188 16.17 4.91 -9.71
CA TRP A 188 17.16 5.02 -10.77
C TRP A 188 16.52 5.35 -12.12
N ILE A 189 15.34 4.80 -12.43
CA ILE A 189 14.56 5.18 -13.62
C ILE A 189 14.16 6.65 -13.56
N TYR A 190 13.68 7.15 -12.42
CA TYR A 190 13.34 8.57 -12.26
C TYR A 190 14.55 9.49 -12.42
N LEU A 191 15.70 9.14 -11.82
CA LEU A 191 16.94 9.88 -11.97
C LEU A 191 17.43 9.91 -13.42
N ARG A 192 17.43 8.77 -14.12
CA ARG A 192 17.81 8.72 -15.54
C ARG A 192 16.88 9.54 -16.42
N ARG A 193 15.58 9.48 -16.18
CA ARG A 193 14.60 10.27 -16.92
C ARG A 193 14.77 11.76 -16.66
N GLN A 194 15.06 12.15 -15.41
CA GLN A 194 15.30 13.54 -15.06
C GLN A 194 16.58 14.08 -15.69
N ALA A 195 17.68 13.33 -15.63
CA ALA A 195 18.93 13.70 -16.30
C ALA A 195 18.77 13.87 -17.83
N GLY A 196 17.94 13.04 -18.47
CA GLY A 196 17.60 13.20 -19.89
C GLY A 196 16.79 14.48 -20.17
N LYS A 197 15.86 14.85 -19.28
CA LYS A 197 15.11 16.11 -19.37
C LYS A 197 16.02 17.32 -19.16
N ASP A 198 16.93 17.27 -18.20
CA ASP A 198 17.85 18.36 -17.88
C ASP A 198 18.83 18.64 -19.03
N LYS A 199 19.37 17.60 -19.66
CA LYS A 199 20.20 17.73 -20.89
C LYS A 199 19.43 18.40 -22.02
N ALA A 200 18.22 17.91 -22.29
CA ALA A 200 17.38 18.45 -23.35
C ALA A 200 16.92 19.90 -23.09
N ALA A 201 16.80 20.30 -21.82
CA ALA A 201 16.54 21.69 -21.43
C ALA A 201 17.78 22.58 -21.66
N SER A 202 18.99 22.07 -21.41
CA SER A 202 20.24 22.78 -21.70
C SER A 202 20.51 22.97 -23.20
N GLU A 203 19.98 22.09 -24.05
CA GLU A 203 20.07 22.18 -25.52
C GLU A 203 19.06 23.17 -26.13
N GLY A 204 18.27 23.90 -25.32
CA GLY A 204 17.36 24.94 -25.80
C GLY A 204 16.14 24.42 -26.58
N VAL A 205 15.90 23.10 -26.60
CA VAL A 205 14.76 22.51 -27.30
C VAL A 205 13.48 22.85 -26.54
N GLY A 206 12.69 23.76 -27.10
CA GLY A 206 11.43 24.23 -26.51
C GLY A 206 10.47 23.11 -26.12
N THR A 207 9.64 23.37 -25.11
CA THR A 207 8.56 22.47 -24.69
C THR A 207 7.45 22.45 -25.74
N ILE A 208 6.99 21.25 -26.11
CA ILE A 208 5.81 21.09 -26.96
C ILE A 208 4.58 21.58 -26.18
N PRO A 209 3.88 22.65 -26.65
CA PRO A 209 2.69 23.18 -25.97
C PRO A 209 1.56 22.14 -25.95
N GLY A 210 0.81 22.05 -24.84
CA GLY A 210 -0.44 21.27 -24.76
C GLY A 210 -0.33 19.82 -24.25
N ILE A 211 0.87 19.27 -24.06
CA ILE A 211 1.03 17.89 -23.53
C ILE A 211 1.44 17.91 -22.05
N HIS A 212 0.44 17.90 -21.14
CA HIS A 212 0.64 17.85 -19.69
C HIS A 212 0.73 16.39 -19.17
N THR A 213 1.78 15.68 -19.57
CA THR A 213 2.05 14.30 -19.15
C THR A 213 3.26 14.21 -18.22
N ASP A 214 3.40 13.14 -17.44
CA ASP A 214 4.58 12.85 -16.60
C ASP A 214 5.90 12.76 -17.40
N ARG A 215 5.80 12.46 -18.70
CA ARG A 215 6.92 12.51 -19.66
C ARG A 215 7.26 13.92 -20.15
N SER A 216 6.44 14.93 -19.87
CA SER A 216 6.71 16.32 -20.26
C SER A 216 7.99 16.84 -19.59
N ARG A 217 8.73 17.71 -20.29
CA ARG A 217 9.99 18.29 -19.79
C ARG A 217 9.80 19.13 -18.53
N ASN A 218 8.62 19.73 -18.32
CA ASN A 218 8.30 20.55 -17.15
C ASN A 218 7.97 19.75 -15.89
N PHE A 219 7.67 18.45 -16.02
CA PHE A 219 7.34 17.60 -14.89
C PHE A 219 8.62 17.09 -14.18
N LYS A 220 8.81 17.50 -12.92
CA LYS A 220 9.88 17.01 -12.05
C LYS A 220 9.39 15.83 -11.22
N TYR A 221 10.13 14.73 -11.27
CA TYR A 221 9.84 13.57 -10.43
C TYR A 221 10.22 13.89 -8.97
N MET A 222 9.42 13.42 -8.03
CA MET A 222 9.76 13.44 -6.61
C MET A 222 10.67 12.25 -6.34
N ILE A 223 11.94 12.52 -6.00
CA ILE A 223 13.01 11.54 -5.76
C ILE A 223 13.28 11.37 -4.27
#